data_AF-A0A1W9PWG3-F1
#
_entry.id   AF-A0A1W9PWG3-F1
#
_cell.length_a   1.000
_cell.length_b   1.000
_cell.length_c   1.000
_cell.angle_alpha   90.00
_cell.angle_beta   90.00
_cell.angle_gamma   90.00
#
_symmetry.space_group_name_H-M   'P 1'
#
loop_
_entity.id
_entity.type
_entity.pdbx_description
1 polymer ?
#
loop_
_entity_poly.entity_id
_entity_poly.type
_entity_poly.pdbx_seq_one_letter_code
_entity_poly.pdbx_strand_id
1 'polypeptide(L)'
;EALLPATFADIKKARAITLADINGQDYAFVADEYNGLVVFDIRDPADPKVDATCYFPYAYDVEVAEMPAGSGDYYAYVADDFAGLRIVKIDLTKLGDGYDTDSPDILYPDPEHDIIPTCQYLGGLTGATSVALDTA
;
A
#
# COMPACT_ATOMS: atom_id res chain seq x y z
N GLU A 1 -4.97 -21.28 3.15
CA GLU A 1 -5.15 -19.88 3.58
C GLU A 1 -3.78 -19.37 3.95
N ALA A 2 -3.25 -18.39 3.20
CA ALA A 2 -1.98 -17.78 3.57
C ALA A 2 -2.29 -16.84 4.73
N LEU A 3 -1.76 -17.15 5.91
CA LEU A 3 -1.86 -16.25 7.07
C LEU A 3 -1.23 -14.91 6.65
N LEU A 4 -1.99 -13.83 6.75
CA LEU A 4 -1.47 -12.48 6.56
C LEU A 4 -0.33 -12.22 7.55
N PRO A 5 0.64 -11.38 7.18
CA PRO A 5 1.74 -11.06 8.07
C PRO A 5 1.22 -10.37 9.33
N ALA A 6 1.60 -10.88 10.51
CA ALA A 6 1.28 -10.25 11.79
C ALA A 6 2.50 -9.50 12.37
N THR A 7 3.69 -9.76 11.82
CA THR A 7 4.95 -9.15 12.22
C THR A 7 5.88 -8.97 11.02
N PHE A 8 6.96 -8.20 11.20
CA PHE A 8 8.05 -8.13 10.22
C PHE A 8 8.65 -9.50 9.88
N ALA A 9 8.59 -10.48 10.79
CA ALA A 9 9.09 -11.83 10.55
C ALA A 9 8.24 -12.62 9.55
N ASP A 10 7.00 -12.19 9.30
CA ASP A 10 6.09 -12.82 8.36
C ASP A 10 6.18 -12.22 6.95
N ILE A 11 7.00 -11.18 6.77
CA ILE A 11 7.41 -10.66 5.47
C ILE A 11 8.32 -11.70 4.82
N LYS A 12 7.86 -12.27 3.71
CA LYS A 12 8.50 -13.44 3.09
C LYS A 12 9.50 -13.05 2.02
N LYS A 13 9.24 -11.94 1.31
CA LYS A 13 10.03 -11.45 0.18
C LYS A 13 9.77 -9.96 -0.06
N ALA A 14 10.24 -9.14 0.88
CA ALA A 14 10.27 -7.69 0.72
C ALA A 14 11.10 -7.30 -0.51
N ARG A 15 10.55 -6.39 -1.32
CA ARG A 15 11.18 -5.86 -2.53
C ARG A 15 11.55 -4.39 -2.37
N ALA A 16 10.68 -3.61 -1.72
CA ALA A 16 10.91 -2.21 -1.42
C ALA A 16 10.26 -1.83 -0.09
N ILE A 17 10.74 -0.73 0.49
CA ILE A 17 10.17 -0.09 1.67
C ILE A 17 10.22 1.43 1.49
N THR A 18 9.12 2.09 1.80
CA THR A 18 9.01 3.55 1.84
C THR A 18 8.50 3.99 3.20
N LEU A 19 9.20 4.97 3.78
CA LEU A 19 8.81 5.60 5.04
C LEU A 19 7.97 6.83 4.72
N ALA A 20 6.84 6.98 5.41
CA ALA A 20 5.99 8.16 5.26
C ALA A 20 5.59 8.69 6.64
N ASP A 21 5.74 10.00 6.81
CA ASP A 21 5.03 10.73 7.87
C ASP A 21 3.62 11.04 7.37
N ILE A 22 2.63 10.53 8.09
CA ILE A 22 1.23 10.70 7.75
C ILE A 22 0.54 11.36 8.93
N ASN A 23 0.30 12.67 8.82
CA ASN A 23 -0.25 13.50 9.89
C ASN A 23 0.54 13.42 11.22
N GLY A 24 1.89 13.43 11.15
CA GLY A 24 2.75 13.38 12.34
C GLY A 24 2.91 11.98 12.93
N GLN A 25 2.68 10.94 12.14
CA GLN A 25 2.81 9.55 12.53
C GLN A 25 3.65 8.81 11.49
N ASP A 26 4.69 8.12 11.96
CA ASP A 26 5.62 7.41 11.09
C ASP A 26 5.10 6.00 10.74
N TYR A 27 5.02 5.73 9.45
CA TYR A 27 4.63 4.43 8.89
C TYR A 27 5.69 3.90 7.91
N ALA A 28 5.82 2.58 7.85
CA ALA A 28 6.60 1.89 6.83
C ALA A 28 5.69 1.10 5.88
N PHE A 29 5.73 1.43 4.60
CA PHE A 29 5.01 0.77 3.53
C PHE A 29 5.96 -0.20 2.83
N VAL A 30 5.66 -1.49 2.90
CA VAL A 30 6.50 -2.56 2.37
C VAL A 30 5.82 -3.22 1.19
N ALA A 31 6.46 -3.19 0.02
CA ALA A 31 6.08 -4.01 -1.11
C ALA A 31 6.69 -5.41 -0.92
N ASP A 32 5.85 -6.41 -0.68
CA ASP A 32 6.22 -7.81 -0.54
C ASP A 32 5.64 -8.64 -1.68
N GLU A 33 6.47 -9.46 -2.32
CA GLU A 33 6.06 -10.23 -3.50
C GLU A 33 4.96 -11.26 -3.22
N TYR A 34 4.80 -11.70 -1.98
CA TYR A 34 3.81 -12.73 -1.62
C TYR A 34 2.59 -12.16 -0.89
N ASN A 35 2.79 -11.09 -0.13
CA ASN A 35 1.76 -10.49 0.71
C ASN A 35 1.17 -9.20 0.10
N GLY A 36 1.79 -8.62 -0.94
CA GLY A 36 1.37 -7.35 -1.53
C GLY A 36 1.90 -6.15 -0.77
N LEU A 37 1.03 -5.19 -0.47
CA LEU A 37 1.41 -4.02 0.32
C LEU A 37 1.15 -4.30 1.80
N VAL A 38 2.19 -4.22 2.62
CA VAL A 38 2.09 -4.35 4.08
C VAL A 38 2.48 -3.02 4.71
N VAL A 39 1.64 -2.51 5.61
CA VAL A 39 1.86 -1.24 6.30
C VAL A 39 2.16 -1.52 7.76
N PHE A 40 3.27 -0.98 8.23
CA PHE A 40 3.68 -1.05 9.61
C PHE A 40 3.58 0.32 10.26
N ASP A 41 3.01 0.35 11.46
CA ASP A 41 3.21 1.43 12.40
C ASP A 41 4.61 1.29 13.01
N ILE A 42 5.42 2.34 12.84
CA ILE A 42 6.81 2.40 13.32
C ILE A 42 7.03 3.54 14.33
N ARG A 43 5.96 4.08 14.93
CA ARG A 43 6.03 5.14 15.95
C ARG A 43 6.86 4.76 17.17
N ASP A 44 6.88 3.47 17.53
CA ASP A 44 7.87 2.89 18.44
C ASP A 44 8.88 2.05 17.63
N PRO A 45 10.10 2.56 17.36
CA PRO A 45 11.11 1.83 16.62
C PRO A 45 11.57 0.52 17.29
N ALA A 46 11.33 0.36 18.60
CA ALA A 46 11.68 -0.84 19.34
C ALA A 46 10.60 -1.93 19.25
N ASP A 47 9.35 -1.57 18.94
CA ASP A 47 8.21 -2.49 18.81
C ASP A 47 7.31 -2.14 17.60
N PRO A 48 7.81 -2.27 16.36
CA PRO A 48 7.00 -2.03 15.17
C PRO A 48 5.87 -3.03 15.00
N LYS A 49 4.69 -2.58 14.57
CA LYS A 49 3.48 -3.41 14.46
C LYS A 49 2.90 -3.37 13.06
N VAL A 50 2.41 -4.52 12.58
CA VAL A 50 1.59 -4.52 11.37
C VAL A 50 0.32 -3.75 11.70
N ASP A 51 0.08 -2.70 10.92
CA ASP A 51 -1.11 -1.87 11.06
C ASP A 51 -2.15 -2.22 9.99
N ALA A 52 -1.70 -2.52 8.76
CA ALA A 52 -2.58 -2.97 7.69
C ALA A 52 -1.87 -3.89 6.69
N THR A 53 -2.66 -4.69 5.97
CA THR A 53 -2.18 -5.45 4.81
C THR A 53 -3.20 -5.38 3.69
N CYS A 54 -2.74 -5.12 2.47
CA CYS A 54 -3.51 -5.21 1.24
C CYS A 54 -2.94 -6.34 0.37
N TYR A 55 -3.67 -7.46 0.32
CA TYR A 55 -3.19 -8.66 -0.36
C TYR A 55 -3.31 -8.56 -1.89
N PHE A 56 -2.16 -8.53 -2.55
CA PHE A 56 -2.01 -8.76 -3.99
C PHE A 56 -0.57 -9.20 -4.27
N PRO A 57 -0.33 -10.40 -4.80
CA PRO A 57 1.04 -10.87 -4.99
C PRO A 57 1.76 -10.06 -6.10
N TYR A 58 3.08 -10.12 -6.09
CA TYR A 58 4.00 -9.49 -7.03
C TYR A 58 4.07 -7.96 -6.98
N ALA A 59 3.97 -7.41 -5.76
CA ALA A 59 4.40 -6.04 -5.48
C ALA A 59 5.93 -5.95 -5.49
N TYR A 60 6.48 -5.02 -6.26
CA TYR A 60 7.93 -4.83 -6.42
C TYR A 60 8.46 -3.53 -5.85
N ASP A 61 7.65 -2.48 -5.86
CA ASP A 61 8.07 -1.16 -5.42
C ASP A 61 6.89 -0.37 -4.87
N VAL A 62 7.15 0.59 -4.00
CA VAL A 62 6.11 1.43 -3.40
C VAL A 62 6.62 2.84 -3.14
N GLU A 63 5.83 3.84 -3.50
CA GLU A 63 6.04 5.24 -3.14
C GLU A 63 4.76 5.80 -2.51
N VAL A 64 4.89 6.75 -1.59
CA VAL A 64 3.74 7.34 -0.87
C VAL A 64 3.81 8.85 -0.95
N ALA A 65 2.68 9.48 -1.30
CA ALA A 65 2.59 10.93 -1.34
C ALA A 65 1.20 11.43 -0.98
N GLU A 66 1.15 12.65 -0.45
CA GLU A 66 -0.07 13.44 -0.32
C GLU A 66 -0.43 14.04 -1.68
N MET A 67 -1.65 13.82 -2.17
CA MET A 67 -2.06 14.27 -3.49
C MET A 67 -3.50 14.82 -3.52
N PRO A 68 -3.72 16.03 -4.07
CA PRO A 68 -2.70 17.05 -4.33
C PRO A 68 -2.03 17.51 -3.02
N ALA A 69 -0.81 18.04 -3.10
CA ALA A 69 -0.10 18.52 -1.92
C ALA A 69 -0.95 19.50 -1.08
N GLY A 70 -1.01 19.26 0.23
CA GLY A 70 -1.85 19.99 1.18
C GLY A 70 -3.33 19.57 1.25
N SER A 71 -3.74 18.48 0.61
CA SER A 71 -5.12 17.95 0.69
C SER A 71 -5.45 17.22 1.99
N GLY A 72 -4.44 16.67 2.67
CA GLY A 72 -4.57 15.68 3.74
C GLY A 72 -4.88 14.26 3.24
N ASP A 73 -4.98 14.04 1.93
CA ASP A 73 -5.24 12.74 1.32
C ASP A 73 -3.93 12.10 0.85
N TYR A 74 -3.61 10.93 1.40
CA TYR A 74 -2.40 10.18 1.08
C TYR A 74 -2.70 8.98 0.20
N TYR A 75 -1.78 8.70 -0.71
CA TYR A 75 -1.89 7.60 -1.66
C TYR A 75 -0.57 6.82 -1.71
N ALA A 76 -0.68 5.50 -1.72
CA ALA A 76 0.42 4.59 -2.02
C ALA A 76 0.36 4.17 -3.49
N TYR A 77 1.46 4.33 -4.20
CA TYR A 77 1.67 3.96 -5.58
C TYR A 77 2.54 2.72 -5.59
N VAL A 78 2.03 1.60 -6.11
CA VAL A 78 2.70 0.31 -6.00
C VAL A 78 2.95 -0.27 -7.39
N ALA A 79 4.21 -0.57 -7.68
CA ALA A 79 4.59 -1.29 -8.89
C ALA A 79 4.19 -2.77 -8.74
N ASP A 80 3.35 -3.24 -9.66
CA ASP A 80 2.75 -4.58 -9.63
C ASP A 80 2.98 -5.29 -10.97
N ASP A 81 3.42 -6.54 -10.93
CA ASP A 81 3.76 -7.31 -12.15
C ASP A 81 2.59 -7.59 -13.09
N PHE A 82 1.38 -7.64 -12.55
CA PHE A 82 0.18 -8.00 -13.28
C PHE A 82 -0.69 -6.80 -13.67
N ALA A 83 -0.73 -5.79 -12.81
CA ALA A 83 -1.52 -4.58 -13.00
C ALA A 83 -0.69 -3.43 -13.59
N GLY A 84 0.64 -3.55 -13.62
CA GLY A 84 1.55 -2.45 -13.90
C GLY A 84 1.63 -1.51 -12.70
N LEU A 85 0.59 -0.72 -12.44
CA LEU A 85 0.56 0.23 -11.34
C LEU A 85 -0.74 0.08 -10.54
N ARG A 86 -0.61 0.03 -9.21
CA ARG A 86 -1.74 0.21 -8.30
C ARG A 86 -1.62 1.55 -7.59
N ILE A 87 -2.74 2.21 -7.38
CA ILE A 87 -2.84 3.42 -6.56
C ILE A 87 -3.86 3.12 -5.46
N VAL A 88 -3.42 3.22 -4.21
CA VAL A 88 -4.18 2.86 -3.01
C VAL A 88 -4.36 4.11 -2.17
N LYS A 89 -5.60 4.55 -1.96
CA LYS A 89 -5.89 5.63 -1.01
C LYS A 89 -5.68 5.12 0.41
N ILE A 90 -4.97 5.90 1.22
CA ILE A 90 -4.71 5.59 2.62
C ILE A 90 -5.81 6.23 3.47
N ASP A 91 -6.64 5.40 4.11
CA ASP A 91 -7.70 5.87 5.01
C ASP A 91 -7.14 6.07 6.42
N LEU A 92 -6.84 7.33 6.73
CA LEU A 92 -6.21 7.72 8.00
C LEU A 92 -7.11 7.50 9.22
N THR A 93 -8.42 7.31 9.01
CA THR A 93 -9.34 7.02 10.12
C THR A 93 -9.24 5.58 10.61
N LYS A 94 -8.53 4.72 9.86
CA LYS A 94 -8.44 3.28 10.13
C LYS A 94 -7.02 2.82 10.44
N LEU A 95 -6.02 3.68 10.25
CA LEU A 95 -4.66 3.41 10.69
C LEU A 95 -4.57 3.53 12.22
N GLY A 96 -3.96 2.52 12.86
CA GLY A 96 -3.80 2.41 14.32
C GLY A 96 -4.74 1.42 15.01
N ASP A 97 -5.74 0.88 14.33
CA ASP A 97 -6.72 -0.08 14.89
C ASP A 97 -6.51 -1.53 14.41
N GLY A 98 -5.43 -1.82 13.66
CA GLY A 98 -5.17 -3.15 13.11
C GLY A 98 -6.10 -3.49 11.94
N TYR A 99 -6.03 -2.69 10.88
CA TYR A 99 -6.91 -2.78 9.72
C TYR A 99 -6.53 -3.95 8.80
N ASP A 100 -7.21 -5.07 8.98
CA ASP A 100 -7.11 -6.25 8.13
C ASP A 100 -8.00 -6.09 6.88
N THR A 101 -7.40 -5.95 5.68
CA THR A 101 -8.15 -6.01 4.41
C THR A 101 -8.09 -7.40 3.77
N ASP A 102 -8.41 -8.42 4.56
CA ASP A 102 -8.69 -9.79 4.09
C ASP A 102 -9.83 -9.86 3.06
N SER A 103 -10.73 -8.87 3.09
CA SER A 103 -11.59 -8.57 1.96
C SER A 103 -10.91 -7.47 1.17
N PRO A 104 -10.55 -7.68 -0.10
CA PRO A 104 -10.31 -6.57 -0.98
C PRO A 104 -11.66 -5.86 -1.13
N ASP A 105 -12.02 -5.01 -0.17
CA ASP A 105 -12.75 -3.77 -0.43
C ASP A 105 -11.77 -2.88 -1.23
N ILE A 106 -11.38 -3.42 -2.39
CA ILE A 106 -11.16 -2.66 -3.60
C ILE A 106 -12.42 -1.83 -3.68
N LEU A 107 -12.29 -0.58 -3.26
CA LEU A 107 -13.33 0.41 -3.42
C LEU A 107 -13.74 0.35 -4.90
N TYR A 108 -14.86 -0.33 -5.15
CA TYR A 108 -15.65 -0.05 -6.32
C TYR A 108 -15.90 1.45 -6.24
N PRO A 109 -15.64 2.21 -7.31
CA PRO A 109 -15.86 3.64 -7.26
C PRO A 109 -17.30 3.88 -6.82
N ASP A 110 -17.43 4.56 -5.68
CA ASP A 110 -18.62 5.34 -5.42
C ASP A 110 -18.68 6.38 -6.55
N PRO A 111 -19.71 6.35 -7.41
CA PRO A 111 -19.81 7.29 -8.53
C PRO A 111 -19.85 8.76 -8.09
N GLU A 112 -19.98 9.06 -6.80
CA GLU A 112 -20.09 10.44 -6.28
C GLU A 112 -18.78 11.01 -5.72
N HIS A 113 -17.70 10.23 -5.54
CA HIS A 113 -16.46 10.71 -4.93
C HIS A 113 -15.21 10.33 -5.73
N ASP A 114 -14.76 11.29 -6.55
CA ASP A 114 -13.44 11.46 -7.21
C ASP A 114 -12.61 10.20 -7.52
N ILE A 115 -12.65 9.79 -8.79
CA ILE A 115 -11.99 8.59 -9.29
C ILE A 115 -10.62 8.91 -9.93
N ILE A 116 -9.60 8.08 -9.66
CA ILE A 116 -8.83 7.42 -10.75
C ILE A 116 -8.74 5.92 -10.44
N PRO A 117 -9.40 5.04 -11.22
CA PRO A 117 -9.28 3.60 -11.08
C PRO A 117 -8.17 3.09 -12.00
N THR A 118 -7.47 2.03 -11.62
CA THR A 118 -7.32 0.88 -12.53
C THR A 118 -7.26 -0.42 -11.71
N CYS A 119 -8.42 -1.02 -11.48
CA CYS A 119 -8.50 -2.44 -11.14
C CYS A 119 -8.71 -3.24 -12.43
N GLN A 120 -7.77 -4.14 -12.68
CA GLN A 120 -7.79 -5.26 -13.64
C GLN A 120 -7.86 -4.96 -15.15
N TYR A 121 -6.85 -5.45 -15.87
CA TYR A 121 -7.04 -6.01 -17.22
C TYR A 121 -6.43 -7.41 -17.34
N LEU A 122 -7.35 -8.39 -17.50
CA LEU A 122 -7.33 -9.52 -18.42
C LEU A 122 -6.02 -9.77 -19.21
N GLY A 123 -5.03 -10.39 -18.56
CA GLY A 123 -3.99 -11.17 -19.27
C GLY A 123 -2.97 -10.37 -20.09
N GLY A 124 -2.71 -9.10 -19.75
CA GLY A 124 -1.56 -8.36 -20.28
C GLY A 124 -0.33 -8.51 -19.38
N LEU A 125 0.84 -8.81 -19.96
CA LEU A 125 2.13 -8.81 -19.25
C LEU A 125 2.60 -7.36 -19.03
N THR A 126 1.99 -6.63 -18.10
CA THR A 126 2.45 -5.28 -17.72
C THR A 126 3.27 -5.37 -16.44
N GLY A 127 4.56 -5.63 -16.57
CA GLY A 127 5.48 -5.85 -15.45
C GLY A 127 6.17 -4.57 -14.97
N ALA A 128 5.45 -3.66 -14.32
CA ALA A 128 6.15 -2.56 -13.67
C ALA A 128 6.87 -3.11 -12.44
N THR A 129 8.16 -2.78 -12.35
CA THR A 129 9.04 -3.26 -11.28
C THR A 129 9.57 -2.13 -10.42
N SER A 130 9.23 -0.89 -10.77
CA SER A 130 9.63 0.32 -10.06
C SER A 130 8.58 1.40 -10.22
N VAL A 131 8.47 2.27 -9.23
CA VAL A 131 7.66 3.49 -9.27
C VAL A 131 8.49 4.64 -8.72
N ALA A 132 8.29 5.83 -9.27
CA ALA A 132 8.92 7.05 -8.76
C ALA A 132 7.92 8.19 -8.87
N LEU A 133 7.84 9.01 -7.84
CA LEU A 133 7.02 10.21 -7.81
C LEU A 133 7.93 11.44 -7.90
N ASP A 134 7.60 12.36 -8.79
CA ASP A 134 8.15 13.70 -8.80
C ASP A 134 7.08 14.65 -8.28
N THR A 135 7.23 15.08 -7.04
CA THR A 135 6.26 15.93 -6.34
C THR A 135 6.58 17.42 -6.46
N ALA A 136 7.36 17.81 -7.47
CA ALA A 136 7.77 19.19 -7.74
C ALA A 136 6.60 20.14 -8.07
#